data_AF-A0A7N9CXA2-F1
#
_entry.id   AF-A0A7N9CXA2-F1
#
_cell.length_a   1.000
_cell.length_b   1.000
_cell.length_c   1.000
_cell.angle_alpha   90.00
_cell.angle_beta   90.00
_cell.angle_gamma   90.00
#
_symmetry.space_group_name_H-M   'P 1'
#
loop_
_entity.id
_entity.type
_entity.pdbx_description
1 polymer ?
#
loop_
_entity_poly.entity_id
_entity_poly.type
_entity_poly.pdbx_seq_one_letter_code
_entity_poly.pdbx_strand_id
1 'polypeptide(L)'
;MEIAEDADSLRAQERENIIMNYEKGHRAGLPEDMGPEPVGIYSSTDRFGIVHETELPPATAREVKQMRREITRKSKWMEMLGQWETYKNSKKLTDRVYKGIPMNIRGQVWSVLLNIQEVKSKNPRTYKVMKEKGKRSSEHIHQINVDISKTLRTHIFFRDRYGAKQRELFYILLAYSEYNPEVGYCRDLSPIAALFLLYLPEEDAFWALVQLLASERHSLQDLSWAHPAPVGRVFAGRRTGVDADDKHCL
;
A
#
# COMPACT_ATOMS: atom_id res chain seq x y z
N MET A 1 29.61 25.52 10.29
CA MET A 1 28.88 24.70 11.27
C MET A 1 27.45 25.22 11.43
N GLU A 2 27.25 26.55 11.54
CA GLU A 2 25.91 27.17 11.65
C GLU A 2 24.95 26.92 10.47
N ILE A 3 25.42 26.86 9.22
CA ILE A 3 24.54 26.69 8.04
C ILE A 3 23.87 25.31 7.99
N ALA A 4 24.53 24.27 8.52
CA ALA A 4 23.99 22.91 8.53
C ALA A 4 22.90 22.73 9.60
N GLU A 5 23.08 23.35 10.77
CA GLU A 5 22.07 23.35 11.84
C GLU A 5 20.78 24.08 11.42
N ASP A 6 20.90 25.16 10.65
CA ASP A 6 19.75 25.88 10.09
C ASP A 6 18.97 25.03 9.07
N ALA A 7 19.67 24.33 8.18
CA ALA A 7 19.04 23.46 7.18
C ALA A 7 18.29 22.27 7.79
N ASP A 8 18.87 21.63 8.82
CA ASP A 8 18.23 20.50 9.49
C ASP A 8 17.03 20.93 10.35
N SER A 9 17.11 22.11 10.96
CA SER A 9 15.98 22.73 11.67
C SER A 9 14.82 23.05 10.71
N LEU A 10 15.12 23.61 9.53
CA LEU A 10 14.11 23.87 8.50
C LEU A 10 13.42 22.59 8.00
N ARG A 11 14.19 21.52 7.77
CA ARG A 11 13.63 20.20 7.39
C ARG A 11 12.74 19.61 8.49
N ALA A 12 13.14 19.77 9.75
CA ALA A 12 12.34 19.32 10.89
C ALA A 12 11.02 20.10 10.97
N GLN A 13 11.07 21.43 10.82
CA GLN A 13 9.88 22.28 10.80
C GLN A 13 8.95 21.95 9.64
N GLU A 14 9.49 21.73 8.44
CA GLU A 14 8.70 21.30 7.28
C GLU A 14 8.03 19.95 7.52
N ARG A 15 8.77 18.98 8.06
CA ARG A 15 8.25 17.66 8.43
C ARG A 15 7.06 17.78 9.39
N GLU A 16 7.21 18.55 10.46
CA GLU A 16 6.14 18.77 11.44
C GLU A 16 4.92 19.41 10.79
N ASN A 17 5.11 20.42 9.92
CA ASN A 17 4.02 21.07 9.20
C ASN A 17 3.26 20.08 8.30
N ILE A 18 3.96 19.22 7.56
CA ILE A 18 3.34 18.21 6.70
C ILE A 18 2.54 17.22 7.56
N ILE A 19 3.11 16.71 8.64
CA ILE A 19 2.42 15.77 9.55
C ILE A 19 1.17 16.42 10.14
N MET A 20 1.27 17.65 10.63
CA MET A 20 0.13 18.40 11.16
C MET A 20 -0.99 18.52 10.12
N ASN A 21 -0.68 18.75 8.84
CA ASN A 21 -1.69 18.83 7.79
C ASN A 21 -2.41 17.49 7.57
N TYR A 22 -1.69 16.36 7.58
CA TYR A 22 -2.30 15.03 7.51
C TYR A 22 -3.04 14.65 8.80
N GLU A 23 -2.67 15.15 9.97
CA GLU A 23 -3.40 14.91 11.21
C GLU A 23 -4.71 15.70 11.26
N LYS A 24 -4.67 16.98 10.88
CA LYS A 24 -5.84 17.88 10.74
C LYS A 24 -6.83 17.38 9.67
N GLY A 25 -6.32 16.89 8.55
CA GLY A 25 -7.13 16.42 7.43
C GLY A 25 -7.81 17.54 6.64
N HIS A 26 -8.55 17.14 5.59
CA HIS A 26 -9.14 18.05 4.58
C HIS A 26 -10.03 19.17 5.14
N ARG A 27 -10.78 18.95 6.23
CA ARG A 27 -11.80 19.90 6.74
C ARG A 27 -11.24 21.05 7.61
N ALA A 28 -9.93 21.16 7.77
CA ALA A 28 -9.32 22.06 8.74
C ALA A 28 -9.01 23.49 8.20
N GLY A 29 -9.65 23.91 7.11
CA GLY A 29 -9.39 25.23 6.50
C GLY A 29 -7.97 25.38 5.93
N LEU A 30 -7.33 24.26 5.57
CA LEU A 30 -6.06 24.28 4.84
C LEU A 30 -6.30 24.85 3.44
N PRO A 31 -5.32 25.54 2.82
CA PRO A 31 -5.46 26.01 1.45
C PRO A 31 -5.92 24.85 0.56
N GLU A 32 -7.05 25.03 -0.12
CA GLU A 32 -7.46 24.08 -1.14
C GLU A 32 -6.31 24.00 -2.15
N ASP A 33 -5.74 22.80 -2.29
CA ASP A 33 -4.81 22.51 -3.37
C ASP A 33 -5.56 22.83 -4.66
N MET A 34 -5.05 23.82 -5.42
CA MET A 34 -5.55 24.30 -6.72
C MET A 34 -5.44 23.20 -7.80
N GLY A 35 -5.93 21.99 -7.48
CA GLY A 35 -6.27 20.99 -8.46
C GLY A 35 -7.39 21.54 -9.35
N PRO A 36 -7.65 20.89 -10.51
CA PRO A 36 -8.67 21.36 -11.44
C PRO A 36 -9.97 21.61 -10.68
N GLU A 37 -10.47 22.85 -10.76
CA GLU A 37 -11.70 23.23 -10.08
C GLU A 37 -12.83 22.29 -10.49
N PRO A 38 -13.75 21.93 -9.58
CA PRO A 38 -14.83 21.01 -9.90
C PRO A 38 -15.78 21.67 -10.90
N VAL A 39 -15.53 21.51 -12.19
CA VAL A 39 -16.50 21.82 -13.22
C VAL A 39 -17.53 20.70 -13.21
N GLY A 40 -18.72 21.00 -12.71
CA GLY A 40 -19.88 20.14 -12.86
C GLY A 40 -20.09 19.12 -11.73
N ILE A 41 -21.37 18.94 -11.43
CA ILE A 41 -21.96 18.13 -10.36
C ILE A 41 -21.32 16.73 -10.31
N TYR A 42 -21.04 16.25 -9.08
CA TYR A 42 -20.52 14.92 -8.74
C TYR A 42 -21.50 13.75 -9.07
N SER A 43 -22.11 13.71 -10.26
CA SER A 43 -23.13 12.70 -10.60
C SER A 43 -22.57 11.50 -11.37
N SER A 44 -21.38 11.60 -11.98
CA SER A 44 -20.85 10.59 -12.91
C SER A 44 -19.54 9.96 -12.46
N THR A 45 -19.64 9.02 -11.51
CA THR A 45 -18.52 8.13 -11.16
C THR A 45 -18.68 6.79 -11.87
N ASP A 46 -17.63 6.30 -12.51
CA ASP A 46 -17.68 4.98 -13.13
C ASP A 46 -17.59 3.84 -12.10
N ARG A 47 -17.69 2.61 -12.61
CA ARG A 47 -17.61 1.39 -11.80
C ARG A 47 -16.30 1.24 -11.01
N PHE A 48 -15.23 1.90 -11.45
CA PHE A 48 -13.92 1.87 -10.80
C PHE A 48 -13.72 3.05 -9.85
N GLY A 49 -14.72 3.92 -9.67
CA GLY A 49 -14.64 5.10 -8.82
C GLY A 49 -13.91 6.27 -9.47
N ILE A 50 -13.74 6.28 -10.80
CA ILE A 50 -13.17 7.42 -11.52
C ILE A 50 -14.28 8.45 -11.76
N VAL A 51 -13.99 9.70 -11.46
CA VAL A 51 -14.90 10.84 -11.67
C VAL A 51 -14.78 11.31 -13.11
N HIS A 52 -15.92 11.49 -13.77
CA HIS A 52 -16.02 12.04 -15.12
C HIS A 52 -16.73 13.39 -15.09
N GLU A 53 -16.31 14.32 -15.95
CA GLU A 53 -16.93 15.65 -16.08
C GLU A 53 -18.35 15.59 -16.67
N THR A 54 -18.62 14.55 -17.47
CA THR A 54 -19.91 14.35 -18.14
C THR A 54 -20.58 13.07 -17.67
N GLU A 55 -21.91 13.03 -17.77
CA GLU A 55 -22.67 11.81 -17.53
C GLU A 55 -22.18 10.64 -18.38
N LEU A 56 -22.05 9.48 -17.74
CA LEU A 56 -21.62 8.27 -18.42
C LEU A 56 -22.77 7.72 -19.29
N PRO A 57 -22.47 7.21 -20.49
CA PRO A 57 -23.47 6.55 -21.30
C PRO A 57 -24.01 5.29 -20.59
N PRO A 58 -25.23 4.84 -20.90
CA PRO A 58 -25.75 3.58 -20.39
C PRO A 58 -24.82 2.42 -20.71
N ALA A 59 -24.74 1.46 -19.78
CA ALA A 59 -23.89 0.28 -19.95
C ALA A 59 -24.22 -0.47 -21.25
N THR A 60 -23.20 -0.68 -22.06
CA THR A 60 -23.28 -1.44 -23.31
C THR A 60 -23.64 -2.91 -23.04
N ALA A 61 -24.20 -3.60 -24.04
CA ALA A 61 -24.47 -5.04 -23.95
C ALA A 61 -23.20 -5.86 -23.60
N ARG A 62 -22.03 -5.39 -24.03
CA ARG A 62 -20.72 -5.98 -23.69
C ARG A 62 -20.42 -5.85 -22.20
N GLU A 63 -20.63 -4.68 -21.60
CA GLU A 63 -20.40 -4.43 -20.18
C GLU A 63 -21.38 -5.22 -19.31
N VAL A 64 -22.66 -5.27 -19.69
CA VAL A 64 -23.66 -6.11 -19.01
C VAL A 64 -23.26 -7.59 -19.05
N LYS A 65 -22.79 -8.08 -20.21
CA LYS A 65 -22.28 -9.45 -20.35
C LYS A 65 -21.05 -9.70 -19.47
N GLN A 66 -20.16 -8.73 -19.36
CA GLN A 66 -18.98 -8.81 -18.48
C GLN A 66 -19.38 -8.82 -17.00
N MET A 67 -20.34 -7.99 -16.60
CA MET A 67 -20.87 -7.96 -15.24
C MET A 67 -21.49 -9.31 -14.85
N ARG A 68 -22.29 -9.91 -15.73
CA ARG A 68 -22.84 -11.27 -15.53
C ARG A 68 -21.74 -12.32 -15.35
N ARG A 69 -20.68 -12.26 -16.18
CA ARG A 69 -19.52 -13.16 -16.06
C ARG A 69 -18.80 -12.98 -14.73
N GLU A 70 -18.68 -11.75 -14.23
CA GLU A 70 -18.06 -11.47 -12.94
C GLU A 70 -18.86 -12.03 -11.77
N ILE A 71 -20.20 -11.96 -11.83
CA ILE A 71 -21.08 -12.61 -10.83
C ILE A 71 -20.82 -14.11 -10.78
N THR A 72 -20.80 -14.80 -11.93
CA THR A 72 -20.51 -16.24 -11.98
C THR A 72 -19.10 -16.58 -11.49
N ARG A 73 -18.10 -15.72 -11.79
CA ARG A 73 -16.74 -15.89 -11.29
C ARG A 73 -16.67 -15.70 -9.78
N LYS A 74 -17.40 -14.74 -9.23
CA LYS A 74 -17.46 -14.49 -7.78
C LYS A 74 -17.87 -15.74 -7.03
N SER A 75 -18.96 -16.39 -7.43
CA SER A 75 -19.42 -17.61 -6.73
C SER A 75 -18.35 -18.71 -6.69
N LYS A 76 -17.64 -18.92 -7.81
CA LYS A 76 -16.53 -19.90 -7.88
C LYS A 76 -15.33 -19.51 -7.03
N TRP A 77 -15.02 -18.22 -6.95
CA TRP A 77 -13.97 -17.73 -6.07
C TRP A 77 -14.35 -17.87 -4.59
N MET A 78 -15.59 -17.59 -4.22
CA MET A 78 -16.07 -17.78 -2.84
C MET A 78 -15.97 -19.24 -2.40
N GLU A 79 -16.32 -20.19 -3.27
CA GLU A 79 -16.13 -21.62 -3.03
C GLU A 79 -14.64 -21.96 -2.80
N MET A 80 -13.76 -21.43 -3.66
CA MET A 80 -12.31 -21.65 -3.52
C MET A 80 -11.74 -21.05 -2.23
N LEU A 81 -12.22 -19.89 -1.81
CA LEU A 81 -11.81 -19.25 -0.55
C LEU A 81 -12.25 -20.07 0.67
N GLY A 82 -13.46 -20.66 0.63
CA GLY A 82 -13.94 -21.54 1.70
C GLY A 82 -13.12 -22.83 1.87
N GLN A 83 -12.37 -23.23 0.84
CA GLN A 83 -11.50 -24.41 0.83
C GLN A 83 -10.06 -24.03 0.46
N TRP A 84 -9.58 -22.89 1.00
CA TRP A 84 -8.31 -22.30 0.59
C TRP A 84 -7.13 -23.27 0.65
N GLU A 85 -7.04 -24.07 1.73
CA GLU A 85 -5.96 -25.05 1.93
C GLU A 85 -5.88 -26.10 0.80
N THR A 86 -7.03 -26.47 0.23
CA THR A 86 -7.10 -27.39 -0.92
C THR A 86 -6.62 -26.73 -2.22
N TYR A 87 -6.87 -25.42 -2.39
CA TYR A 87 -6.66 -24.73 -3.66
C TYR A 87 -5.39 -23.89 -3.75
N LYS A 88 -4.77 -23.51 -2.63
CA LYS A 88 -3.66 -22.54 -2.57
C LYS A 88 -2.46 -22.85 -3.47
N ASN A 89 -2.20 -24.13 -3.75
CA ASN A 89 -1.10 -24.59 -4.60
C ASN A 89 -1.59 -25.27 -5.90
N SER A 90 -2.87 -25.10 -6.23
CA SER A 90 -3.49 -25.78 -7.37
C SER A 90 -3.31 -25.00 -8.68
N LYS A 91 -3.18 -25.71 -9.81
CA LYS A 91 -3.25 -25.10 -11.15
C LYS A 91 -4.57 -24.34 -11.37
N LYS A 92 -5.66 -24.82 -10.75
CA LYS A 92 -6.99 -24.19 -10.81
C LYS A 92 -6.95 -22.75 -10.26
N LEU A 93 -6.19 -22.50 -9.20
CA LEU A 93 -5.98 -21.14 -8.67
C LEU A 93 -5.30 -20.26 -9.71
N THR A 94 -4.15 -20.69 -10.23
CA THR A 94 -3.38 -19.97 -11.25
C THR A 94 -4.25 -19.62 -12.47
N ASP A 95 -4.97 -20.59 -13.03
CA ASP A 95 -5.86 -20.38 -14.17
C ASP A 95 -7.00 -19.38 -13.88
N ARG A 96 -7.47 -19.31 -12.62
CA ARG A 96 -8.53 -18.37 -12.21
C ARG A 96 -7.97 -16.97 -12.00
N VAL A 97 -6.76 -16.83 -11.45
CA VAL A 97 -6.05 -15.55 -11.34
C VAL A 97 -5.87 -14.95 -12.73
N TYR A 98 -5.36 -15.71 -13.71
CA TYR A 98 -5.18 -15.23 -15.09
C TYR A 98 -6.50 -14.87 -15.80
N LYS A 99 -7.61 -15.54 -15.46
CA LYS A 99 -8.94 -15.15 -15.94
C LYS A 99 -9.43 -13.84 -15.33
N GLY A 100 -8.88 -13.42 -14.20
CA GLY A 100 -9.20 -12.21 -13.48
C GLY A 100 -10.03 -12.45 -12.21
N ILE A 101 -9.64 -11.74 -11.15
CA ILE A 101 -10.34 -11.71 -9.86
C ILE A 101 -11.44 -10.64 -9.91
N PRO A 102 -12.71 -11.00 -9.61
CA PRO A 102 -13.82 -10.04 -9.53
C PRO A 102 -13.53 -8.93 -8.51
N MET A 103 -13.83 -7.69 -8.90
CA MET A 103 -13.44 -6.49 -8.15
C MET A 103 -13.90 -6.52 -6.68
N ASN A 104 -15.13 -6.97 -6.44
CA ASN A 104 -15.75 -6.98 -5.12
C ASN A 104 -15.17 -7.99 -4.12
N ILE A 105 -14.28 -8.87 -4.56
CA ILE A 105 -13.60 -9.84 -3.68
C ILE A 105 -12.07 -9.75 -3.77
N ARG A 106 -11.54 -8.74 -4.49
CA ARG A 106 -10.08 -8.55 -4.61
C ARG A 106 -9.40 -8.46 -3.27
N GLY A 107 -9.95 -7.68 -2.34
CA GLY A 107 -9.40 -7.58 -0.98
C GLY A 107 -9.24 -8.94 -0.31
N GLN A 108 -10.31 -9.75 -0.28
CA GLN A 108 -10.27 -11.10 0.34
C GLN A 108 -9.27 -12.03 -0.36
N VAL A 109 -9.27 -12.04 -1.70
CA VAL A 109 -8.39 -12.91 -2.49
C VAL A 109 -6.92 -12.46 -2.36
N TRP A 110 -6.64 -11.17 -2.42
CA TRP A 110 -5.28 -10.64 -2.25
C TRP A 110 -4.76 -10.88 -0.84
N SER A 111 -5.60 -10.77 0.19
CA SER A 111 -5.21 -11.08 1.56
C SER A 111 -4.70 -12.50 1.75
N VAL A 112 -5.33 -13.49 1.11
CA VAL A 112 -4.87 -14.88 1.18
C VAL A 112 -3.69 -15.16 0.24
N LEU A 113 -3.64 -14.53 -0.94
CA LEU A 113 -2.52 -14.69 -1.89
C LEU A 113 -1.21 -14.11 -1.36
N LEU A 114 -1.27 -12.95 -0.72
CA LEU A 114 -0.11 -12.27 -0.12
C LEU A 114 0.13 -12.73 1.32
N ASN A 115 -0.69 -13.65 1.84
CA ASN A 115 -0.59 -14.18 3.19
C ASN A 115 -0.55 -13.10 4.29
N ILE A 116 -1.38 -12.06 4.12
CA ILE A 116 -1.38 -10.84 4.94
C ILE A 116 -1.62 -11.17 6.41
N GLN A 117 -2.58 -12.05 6.70
CA GLN A 117 -2.95 -12.39 8.07
C GLN A 117 -1.82 -13.10 8.83
N GLU A 118 -1.06 -13.96 8.14
CA GLU A 118 0.07 -14.65 8.75
C GLU A 118 1.23 -13.68 9.05
N VAL A 119 1.62 -12.85 8.08
CA VAL A 119 2.73 -11.88 8.30
C VAL A 119 2.37 -10.85 9.37
N LYS A 120 1.13 -10.36 9.39
CA LYS A 120 0.61 -9.45 10.41
C LYS A 120 0.62 -10.08 11.79
N SER A 121 0.19 -11.34 11.90
CA SER A 121 0.18 -12.08 13.17
C SER A 121 1.60 -12.34 13.70
N LYS A 122 2.56 -12.58 12.81
CA LYS A 122 3.99 -12.73 13.17
C LYS A 122 4.65 -11.42 13.59
N ASN A 123 4.08 -10.27 13.20
CA ASN A 123 4.65 -8.94 13.41
C ASN A 123 3.64 -7.99 14.08
N PRO A 124 3.13 -8.33 15.28
CA PRO A 124 2.10 -7.54 15.93
C PRO A 124 2.63 -6.15 16.26
N ARG A 125 1.80 -5.12 16.05
CA ARG A 125 2.10 -3.69 16.31
C ARG A 125 3.22 -3.09 15.45
N THR A 126 3.89 -3.85 14.59
CA THR A 126 4.99 -3.34 13.77
C THR A 126 4.57 -2.14 12.92
N TYR A 127 3.40 -2.21 12.27
CA TYR A 127 2.88 -1.08 11.49
C TYR A 127 2.76 0.20 12.33
N LYS A 128 2.18 0.10 13.53
CA LYS A 128 2.02 1.22 14.46
C LYS A 128 3.38 1.80 14.87
N VAL A 129 4.36 0.94 15.19
CA VAL A 129 5.70 1.38 15.58
C VAL A 129 6.40 2.10 14.43
N MET A 130 6.35 1.55 13.22
CA MET A 130 6.98 2.16 12.05
C MET A 130 6.33 3.48 11.65
N LYS A 131 5.00 3.56 11.72
CA LYS A 131 4.25 4.81 11.51
C LYS A 131 4.71 5.90 12.48
N GLU A 132 4.80 5.60 13.77
CA GLU A 132 5.22 6.57 14.79
C GLU A 132 6.71 6.93 14.69
N LYS A 133 7.57 5.97 14.31
CA LYS A 133 8.97 6.24 14.01
C LYS A 133 9.11 7.19 12.83
N GLY A 134 8.39 6.92 11.74
CA GLY A 134 8.45 7.73 10.52
C GLY A 134 8.02 9.17 10.76
N LYS A 135 6.98 9.39 11.57
CA LYS A 135 6.58 10.75 11.98
C LYS A 135 7.72 11.54 12.65
N ARG A 136 8.60 10.86 13.39
CA ARG A 136 9.69 11.52 14.13
C ARG A 136 10.92 11.76 13.27
N SER A 137 11.29 10.79 12.43
CA SER A 137 12.63 10.74 11.83
C SER A 137 12.68 10.54 10.32
N SER A 138 11.56 10.30 9.62
CA SER A 138 11.63 9.98 8.19
C SER A 138 12.10 11.18 7.37
N GLU A 139 13.11 10.96 6.53
CA GLU A 139 13.65 11.92 5.58
C GLU A 139 12.81 12.02 4.29
N HIS A 140 11.89 11.08 4.08
CA HIS A 140 11.12 10.95 2.85
C HIS A 140 9.77 11.67 2.87
N ILE A 141 9.39 12.30 3.99
CA ILE A 141 8.06 12.88 4.20
C ILE A 141 7.70 13.92 3.13
N HIS A 142 8.63 14.78 2.74
CA HIS A 142 8.40 15.77 1.69
C HIS A 142 8.07 15.09 0.35
N GLN A 143 8.89 14.11 -0.07
CA GLN A 143 8.69 13.42 -1.34
C GLN A 143 7.37 12.60 -1.34
N ILE A 144 7.07 11.90 -0.24
CA ILE A 144 5.79 11.19 -0.06
C ILE A 144 4.62 12.16 -0.21
N ASN A 145 4.70 13.33 0.44
CA ASN A 145 3.65 14.35 0.37
C ASN A 145 3.40 14.85 -1.06
N VAL A 146 4.47 15.09 -1.83
CA VAL A 146 4.41 15.50 -3.24
C VAL A 146 3.84 14.40 -4.13
N ASP A 147 4.21 13.13 -3.90
CA ASP A 147 3.72 12.04 -4.73
C ASP A 147 2.23 11.77 -4.47
N ILE A 148 1.79 11.81 -3.22
CA ILE A 148 0.37 11.64 -2.86
C ILE A 148 -0.51 12.73 -3.48
N SER A 149 0.00 13.96 -3.65
CA SER A 149 -0.80 15.01 -4.30
C SER A 149 -1.05 14.73 -5.79
N LYS A 150 -0.35 13.77 -6.39
CA LYS A 150 -0.50 13.39 -7.81
C LYS A 150 -1.12 12.00 -7.99
N THR A 151 -1.13 11.17 -6.94
CA THR A 151 -1.61 9.78 -7.01
C THR A 151 -3.13 9.68 -7.10
N LEU A 152 -3.62 9.02 -8.15
CA LEU A 152 -5.04 8.68 -8.38
C LEU A 152 -6.02 9.87 -8.23
N ARG A 153 -5.62 11.09 -8.64
CA ARG A 153 -6.43 12.31 -8.47
C ARG A 153 -7.80 12.29 -9.16
N THR A 154 -7.99 11.45 -10.17
CA THR A 154 -9.30 11.26 -10.83
C THR A 154 -10.22 10.30 -10.06
N HIS A 155 -9.71 9.60 -9.05
CA HIS A 155 -10.48 8.66 -8.25
C HIS A 155 -11.16 9.36 -7.06
N ILE A 156 -12.43 9.05 -6.80
CA ILE A 156 -13.27 9.71 -5.76
C ILE A 156 -12.62 9.76 -4.37
N PHE A 157 -11.82 8.75 -4.03
CA PHE A 157 -11.18 8.63 -2.74
C PHE A 157 -9.87 9.43 -2.60
N PHE A 158 -9.19 9.73 -3.70
CA PHE A 158 -7.86 10.35 -3.68
C PHE A 158 -7.86 11.77 -4.25
N ARG A 159 -8.99 12.28 -4.76
CA ARG A 159 -9.10 13.64 -5.31
C ARG A 159 -8.84 14.74 -4.28
N ASP A 160 -9.37 14.58 -3.06
CA ASP A 160 -9.37 15.65 -2.05
C ASP A 160 -8.06 15.66 -1.27
N ARG A 161 -7.41 16.83 -1.24
CA ARG A 161 -6.12 16.98 -0.54
C ARG A 161 -6.30 16.76 0.96
N TYR A 162 -5.47 15.89 1.54
CA TYR A 162 -5.60 15.46 2.94
C TYR A 162 -6.93 14.76 3.27
N GLY A 163 -7.62 14.23 2.26
CA GLY A 163 -8.79 13.36 2.44
C GLY A 163 -8.43 12.06 3.16
N ALA A 164 -9.44 11.33 3.66
CA ALA A 164 -9.23 10.14 4.49
C ALA A 164 -8.26 9.12 3.84
N LYS A 165 -8.44 8.81 2.56
CA LYS A 165 -7.61 7.84 1.85
C LYS A 165 -6.22 8.37 1.48
N GLN A 166 -6.06 9.68 1.21
CA GLN A 166 -4.72 10.28 1.10
C GLN A 166 -3.95 10.19 2.43
N ARG A 167 -4.62 10.36 3.58
CA ARG A 167 -4.00 10.24 4.91
C ARG A 167 -3.59 8.80 5.22
N GLU A 168 -4.46 7.84 4.95
CA GLU A 168 -4.13 6.41 5.09
C GLU A 168 -2.93 6.05 4.19
N LEU A 169 -2.91 6.52 2.93
CA LEU A 169 -1.80 6.32 2.00
C LEU A 169 -0.49 6.93 2.52
N PHE A 170 -0.55 8.14 3.06
CA PHE A 170 0.60 8.81 3.67
C PHE A 170 1.21 7.96 4.78
N TYR A 171 0.38 7.43 5.69
CA TYR A 171 0.89 6.62 6.79
C TYR A 171 1.41 5.25 6.36
N ILE A 172 0.84 4.64 5.32
CA ILE A 172 1.37 3.39 4.76
C ILE A 172 2.78 3.60 4.20
N LEU A 173 2.97 4.63 3.37
CA LEU A 173 4.26 4.93 2.75
C LEU A 173 5.30 5.37 3.77
N LEU A 174 4.87 6.16 4.77
CA LEU A 174 5.72 6.60 5.87
C LEU A 174 6.19 5.42 6.73
N ALA A 175 5.28 4.50 7.07
CA ALA A 175 5.65 3.30 7.80
C ALA A 175 6.56 2.39 6.96
N TYR A 176 6.33 2.30 5.65
CA TYR A 176 7.16 1.49 4.76
C TYR A 176 8.60 2.01 4.68
N SER A 177 8.78 3.34 4.58
CA SER A 177 10.13 3.93 4.52
C SER A 177 10.99 3.59 5.73
N GLU A 178 10.37 3.41 6.89
CA GLU A 178 11.06 3.00 8.14
C GLU A 178 11.20 1.49 8.30
N TYR A 179 10.29 0.72 7.69
CA TYR A 179 10.30 -0.74 7.76
C TYR A 179 11.49 -1.34 6.99
N ASN A 180 11.82 -0.75 5.82
CA ASN A 180 12.95 -1.17 5.01
C ASN A 180 13.85 0.04 4.65
N PRO A 181 14.70 0.51 5.58
CA PRO A 181 15.49 1.73 5.39
C PRO A 181 16.53 1.61 4.25
N GLU A 182 16.98 0.39 3.91
CA GLU A 182 17.94 0.16 2.82
C GLU A 182 17.36 0.51 1.45
N VAL A 183 16.07 0.21 1.25
CA VAL A 183 15.34 0.59 0.03
C VAL A 183 14.74 1.99 0.18
N GLY A 184 14.30 2.32 1.40
CA GLY A 184 13.62 3.56 1.72
C GLY A 184 12.32 3.72 0.94
N TYR A 185 11.98 4.97 0.64
CA TYR A 185 10.83 5.31 -0.21
C TYR A 185 11.26 5.67 -1.63
N CYS A 186 10.62 5.06 -2.63
CA CYS A 186 10.71 5.47 -4.02
C CYS A 186 9.35 5.92 -4.57
N ARG A 187 9.38 6.80 -5.59
CA ARG A 187 8.18 7.45 -6.17
C ARG A 187 7.12 6.43 -6.62
N ASP A 188 7.54 5.30 -7.15
CA ASP A 188 6.64 4.29 -7.72
C ASP A 188 5.82 3.54 -6.67
N LEU A 189 6.16 3.66 -5.38
CA LEU A 189 5.41 3.03 -4.30
C LEU A 189 4.04 3.67 -4.10
N SER A 190 3.89 4.97 -4.35
CA SER A 190 2.65 5.70 -4.09
C SER A 190 1.44 5.13 -4.85
N PRO A 191 1.47 4.98 -6.19
CA PRO A 191 0.35 4.38 -6.91
C PRO A 191 0.10 2.91 -6.56
N ILE A 192 1.15 2.13 -6.23
CA ILE A 192 1.01 0.72 -5.84
C ILE A 192 0.30 0.61 -4.48
N ALA A 193 0.74 1.37 -3.49
CA ALA A 193 0.12 1.41 -2.17
C ALA A 193 -1.33 1.92 -2.24
N ALA A 194 -1.59 2.93 -3.09
CA ALA A 194 -2.94 3.43 -3.32
C ALA A 194 -3.86 2.36 -3.91
N LEU A 195 -3.36 1.54 -4.84
CA LEU A 195 -4.12 0.41 -5.41
C LEU A 195 -4.49 -0.62 -4.34
N PHE A 196 -3.58 -0.98 -3.43
CA PHE A 196 -3.92 -1.86 -2.32
C PHE A 196 -4.97 -1.24 -1.40
N LEU A 197 -4.82 0.04 -1.09
CA LEU A 197 -5.71 0.78 -0.19
C LEU A 197 -7.16 0.95 -0.71
N LEU A 198 -7.38 0.78 -2.02
CA LEU A 198 -8.71 0.70 -2.61
C LEU A 198 -9.48 -0.56 -2.18
N TYR A 199 -8.78 -1.65 -1.86
CA TYR A 199 -9.39 -2.97 -1.60
C TYR A 199 -9.09 -3.52 -0.20
N LEU A 200 -8.13 -2.94 0.51
CA LEU A 200 -7.65 -3.40 1.82
C LEU A 200 -7.72 -2.26 2.85
N PRO A 201 -7.94 -2.58 4.13
CA PRO A 201 -7.72 -1.64 5.24
C PRO A 201 -6.29 -1.12 5.29
N GLU A 202 -6.07 0.04 5.94
CA GLU A 202 -4.77 0.74 6.03
C GLU A 202 -3.59 -0.20 6.38
N GLU A 203 -3.67 -0.93 7.50
CA GLU A 203 -2.58 -1.81 7.94
C GLU A 203 -2.41 -3.05 7.03
N ASP A 204 -3.50 -3.58 6.50
CA ASP A 204 -3.45 -4.74 5.60
C ASP A 204 -2.82 -4.33 4.25
N ALA A 205 -3.09 -3.12 3.76
CA ALA A 205 -2.44 -2.56 2.58
C ALA A 205 -0.93 -2.34 2.79
N PHE A 206 -0.51 -1.94 3.99
CA PHE A 206 0.91 -1.91 4.36
C PHE A 206 1.56 -3.29 4.24
N TRP A 207 0.94 -4.32 4.83
CA TRP A 207 1.47 -5.69 4.73
C TRP A 207 1.44 -6.25 3.31
N ALA A 208 0.43 -5.90 2.52
CA ALA A 208 0.36 -6.25 1.10
C ALA A 208 1.56 -5.67 0.33
N LEU A 209 1.90 -4.40 0.58
CA LEU A 209 3.06 -3.73 -0.02
C LEU A 209 4.37 -4.40 0.41
N VAL A 210 4.53 -4.67 1.71
CA VAL A 210 5.71 -5.39 2.23
C VAL A 210 5.88 -6.75 1.57
N GLN A 211 4.82 -7.54 1.49
CA GLN A 211 4.86 -8.89 0.90
C GLN A 211 5.15 -8.87 -0.60
N LEU A 212 4.59 -7.88 -1.33
CA LEU A 212 4.88 -7.70 -2.75
C LEU A 212 6.38 -7.46 -2.96
N LEU A 213 6.96 -6.53 -2.19
CA LEU A 213 8.35 -6.09 -2.37
C LEU A 213 9.37 -7.03 -1.72
N ALA A 214 8.98 -7.86 -0.75
CA ALA A 214 9.84 -8.87 -0.14
C ALA A 214 10.03 -10.11 -1.03
N SER A 215 9.14 -10.33 -2.01
CA SER A 215 9.22 -11.51 -2.87
C SER A 215 10.27 -11.33 -3.97
N GLU A 216 11.26 -12.23 -4.02
CA GLU A 216 12.25 -12.31 -5.11
C GLU A 216 11.59 -12.43 -6.51
N ARG A 217 10.31 -12.84 -6.59
CA ARG A 217 9.53 -12.91 -7.84
C ARG A 217 8.94 -11.58 -8.32
N HIS A 218 8.88 -10.55 -7.46
CA HIS A 218 8.27 -9.24 -7.77
C HIS A 218 9.15 -8.07 -7.32
N SER A 219 10.42 -8.32 -7.00
CA SER A 219 11.36 -7.27 -6.67
C SER A 219 11.53 -6.34 -7.87
N LEU A 220 11.26 -5.04 -7.66
CA LEU A 220 11.56 -3.99 -8.63
C LEU A 220 13.08 -3.81 -8.82
N GLN A 221 13.91 -4.54 -8.07
CA GLN A 221 15.37 -4.51 -8.17
C GLN A 221 15.88 -5.15 -9.47
N ASP A 222 15.10 -6.02 -10.11
CA ASP A 222 15.50 -6.73 -11.34
C ASP A 222 15.20 -5.96 -12.66
N LEU A 223 14.65 -4.75 -12.56
CA LEU A 223 14.38 -3.90 -13.74
C LEU A 223 15.53 -2.95 -14.10
N SER A 224 16.62 -2.95 -13.34
CA SER A 224 17.88 -2.31 -13.77
C SER A 224 18.71 -3.33 -14.55
N TRP A 225 18.91 -3.04 -15.83
CA TRP A 225 19.74 -3.81 -16.74
C TRP A 225 21.21 -3.75 -16.31
N ALA A 226 21.91 -4.89 -16.48
CA ALA A 226 23.36 -5.15 -16.42
C ALA A 226 23.93 -5.85 -15.17
N HIS A 227 23.98 -7.18 -15.32
CA HIS A 227 24.94 -8.19 -14.82
C HIS A 227 24.65 -8.99 -13.53
N PRO A 228 24.85 -10.34 -13.57
CA PRO A 228 24.50 -11.23 -12.47
C PRO A 228 25.71 -11.56 -11.57
N ALA A 229 25.50 -11.61 -10.26
CA ALA A 229 26.15 -12.60 -9.39
C ALA A 229 25.38 -12.72 -8.05
N PRO A 230 25.34 -13.92 -7.43
CA PRO A 230 24.45 -14.24 -6.32
C PRO A 230 25.14 -14.00 -4.97
N VAL A 231 24.42 -13.46 -3.98
CA VAL A 231 24.82 -13.58 -2.57
C VAL A 231 23.63 -13.95 -1.72
N GLY A 232 23.77 -15.07 -1.02
CA GLY A 232 22.74 -15.71 -0.23
C GLY A 232 22.36 -14.95 1.05
N ARG A 233 21.07 -15.05 1.37
CA ARG A 233 20.46 -15.31 2.69
C ARG A 233 21.33 -15.01 3.93
N VAL A 234 20.92 -14.01 4.71
CA VAL A 234 20.94 -14.08 6.19
C VAL A 234 19.68 -13.41 6.75
N PHE A 235 18.59 -14.16 6.87
CA PHE A 235 17.56 -13.88 7.86
C PHE A 235 17.71 -14.93 8.97
N ALA A 236 18.46 -14.59 10.00
CA ALA A 236 18.48 -15.32 11.25
C ALA A 236 18.18 -14.31 12.37
N GLY A 237 17.04 -14.50 13.01
CA GLY A 237 16.61 -13.69 14.15
C GLY A 237 17.64 -13.75 15.27
N ARG A 238 17.98 -12.57 15.82
CA ARG A 238 18.73 -12.46 17.07
C ARG A 238 17.84 -13.02 18.20
N ARG A 239 18.13 -14.25 18.62
CA ARG A 239 17.84 -14.69 19.98
C ARG A 239 18.96 -14.15 20.86
N THR A 240 18.63 -13.21 21.73
CA THR A 240 19.46 -12.83 22.86
C THR A 240 19.51 -14.02 23.82
N GLY A 241 20.62 -14.77 23.79
CA GLY A 241 20.96 -15.73 24.83
C GLY A 241 21.52 -14.96 26.03
N VAL A 242 20.88 -15.13 27.17
CA VAL A 242 21.48 -14.87 28.48
C VAL A 242 22.04 -16.21 28.93
N ASP A 243 23.34 -16.26 29.11
CA ASP A 243 24.09 -17.38 29.68
C ASP A 243 23.63 -17.66 31.12
N ALA A 244 23.46 -18.94 31.43
CA ALA A 244 23.52 -19.45 32.80
C ALA A 244 24.10 -20.87 32.76
N ASP A 245 25.25 -20.99 33.41
CA ASP A 245 26.06 -22.17 33.66
C ASP A 245 25.28 -23.36 34.25
N ASP A 246 25.62 -24.59 33.83
CA ASP A 246 26.15 -25.61 34.76
C ASP A 246 26.59 -26.91 34.05
N LYS A 247 27.91 -27.15 34.13
CA LYS A 247 28.63 -28.39 34.53
C LYS A 247 27.94 -29.76 34.30
N HIS A 248 28.60 -30.68 33.56
CA HIS A 248 29.65 -31.55 34.12
C HIS A 248 30.19 -32.54 33.06
N CYS A 249 31.51 -32.62 32.97
CA CYS A 249 32.22 -33.85 32.64
C CYS A 249 32.62 -34.51 33.97
N LEU A 250 32.34 -35.81 34.06
CA LEU A 250 32.62 -36.78 35.14
C LEU A 250 31.76 -36.65 36.41
#